data_AF-A0A7X8W4X9-F1
#
_entry.id   AF-A0A7X8W4X9-F1
#
_cell.length_a   1.000
_cell.length_b   1.000
_cell.length_c   1.000
_cell.angle_alpha   90.00
_cell.angle_beta   90.00
_cell.angle_gamma   90.00
#
_symmetry.space_group_name_H-M   'P 1'
#
loop_
_entity.id
_entity.type
_entity.pdbx_description
1 polymer ?
#
loop_
_entity_poly.entity_id
_entity_poly.type
_entity_poly.pdbx_seq_one_letter_code
_entity_poly.pdbx_strand_id
1 'polypeptide(L)'
;MKKMLTILLVLAIVVSSVFANGGNEAKSASTVAKIGVSMPTQSLQRWNQDGANMKAELEKAGYKVDLQYAGDNDIPTQVAQIENMIMGNCKVLVIA
;
A
#
# COMPACT_ATOMS: atom_id res chain seq x y z
N MET A 1 42.96 -14.47 -17.47
CA MET A 1 41.77 -13.99 -18.22
C MET A 1 40.68 -15.05 -18.38
N LYS A 2 40.98 -16.27 -18.86
CA LYS A 2 39.97 -17.34 -19.03
C LYS A 2 39.25 -17.74 -17.73
N LYS A 3 39.99 -17.89 -16.62
CA LYS A 3 39.41 -18.24 -15.30
C LYS A 3 38.61 -17.11 -14.63
N MET A 4 38.93 -15.85 -14.92
CA MET A 4 38.16 -14.70 -14.45
C MET A 4 36.85 -14.54 -15.23
N LEU A 5 36.86 -14.86 -16.52
CA LEU A 5 35.65 -14.85 -17.36
C LEU A 5 34.67 -15.96 -16.94
N THR A 6 35.17 -17.13 -16.52
CA THR A 6 34.34 -18.23 -15.99
C THR A 6 33.68 -17.88 -14.65
N ILE A 7 34.37 -17.15 -13.76
CA ILE A 7 33.80 -16.72 -12.47
C ILE A 7 32.69 -15.69 -12.66
N LEU A 8 32.85 -14.76 -13.61
CA LEU A 8 31.83 -13.75 -13.91
C LEU A 8 30.58 -14.35 -14.56
N LEU A 9 30.74 -15.41 -15.37
CA LEU A 9 29.62 -16.12 -15.99
C LEU A 9 28.82 -16.97 -14.98
N VAL A 10 29.50 -17.57 -13.98
CA VAL A 10 28.82 -18.33 -12.91
C VAL A 10 28.05 -17.38 -11.98
N LEU A 11 28.58 -16.19 -11.70
CA LEU A 11 27.89 -15.19 -10.88
C LEU A 11 26.59 -14.67 -11.56
N ALA A 12 26.59 -14.57 -12.89
CA ALA A 12 25.41 -14.16 -13.66
C ALA A 12 24.29 -15.24 -13.68
N ILE A 13 24.62 -16.52 -13.49
CA ILE A 13 23.62 -17.61 -13.48
C ILE A 13 22.95 -17.74 -12.10
N VAL A 14 23.64 -17.36 -11.01
CA VAL A 14 23.07 -17.42 -9.64
C VAL A 14 22.06 -16.28 -9.39
N VAL A 15 22.08 -15.20 -10.16
CA VAL A 15 21.07 -14.12 -10.07
C VAL A 15 19.73 -14.53 -10.72
N SER A 16 19.73 -15.57 -11.57
CA SER A 16 18.53 -16.01 -12.31
C SER A 16 17.65 -17.00 -11.53
N SER A 17 18.10 -17.52 -10.38
CA SER A 17 17.35 -18.50 -9.57
C SER A 17 16.48 -17.87 -8.47
N VAL A 18 16.32 -16.54 -8.43
CA VAL A 18 15.44 -15.84 -7.47
C VAL A 18 14.01 -15.65 -7.99
N PHE A 19 13.64 -16.20 -9.15
CA PHE A 19 12.26 -16.13 -9.68
C PHE A 19 11.48 -17.45 -9.69
N ALA A 20 11.97 -18.47 -8.99
CA ALA A 20 11.24 -19.72 -8.82
C ALA A 20 11.39 -20.26 -7.39
N ASN A 21 10.68 -19.65 -6.44
CA ASN A 21 10.39 -20.33 -5.19
C ASN A 21 8.96 -20.03 -4.74
N GLY A 22 8.09 -21.01 -4.97
CA GLY A 22 6.75 -21.05 -4.40
C GLY A 22 6.80 -21.22 -2.89
N GLY A 23 5.68 -20.87 -2.26
CA GLY A 23 5.33 -21.33 -0.92
C GLY A 23 6.31 -20.94 0.17
N ASN A 24 6.50 -19.64 0.41
CA ASN A 24 6.90 -19.20 1.75
C ASN A 24 5.64 -18.71 2.46
N GLU A 25 5.02 -19.61 3.23
CA GLU A 25 4.20 -19.23 4.38
C GLU A 25 5.10 -18.44 5.33
N ALA A 26 5.22 -17.14 5.06
CA ALA A 26 5.87 -16.20 5.94
C ALA A 26 5.02 -16.10 7.21
N LYS A 27 5.34 -16.96 8.16
CA LYS A 27 5.46 -16.69 9.59
C LYS A 27 4.87 -15.32 9.93
N SER A 28 3.64 -15.29 10.47
CA SER A 28 2.86 -14.09 10.82
C SER A 28 3.73 -12.99 11.42
N ALA A 29 4.34 -12.18 10.56
CA ALA A 29 4.64 -10.81 10.89
C ALA A 29 3.25 -10.23 11.11
N SER A 30 2.96 -9.79 12.33
CA SER A 30 1.75 -9.03 12.64
C SER A 30 1.67 -7.90 11.63
N THR A 31 0.96 -8.16 10.53
CA THR A 31 0.93 -7.27 9.38
C THR A 31 0.01 -6.17 9.84
N VAL A 32 0.62 -5.06 10.29
CA VAL A 32 -0.12 -3.87 10.68
C VAL A 32 -1.16 -3.62 9.61
N ALA A 33 -2.44 -3.81 9.96
CA ALA A 33 -3.51 -3.77 8.98
C ALA A 33 -3.57 -2.35 8.42
N LYS A 34 -3.58 -2.27 7.08
CA LYS A 34 -3.70 -1.00 6.36
C LYS A 34 -5.18 -0.67 6.19
N ILE A 35 -5.57 0.55 6.50
CA ILE A 35 -6.95 1.05 6.37
C ILE A 35 -6.94 2.18 5.35
N GLY A 36 -7.81 2.09 4.35
CA GLY A 36 -8.04 3.16 3.38
C GLY A 36 -9.16 4.07 3.86
N VAL A 37 -8.98 5.38 3.75
CA VAL A 37 -9.99 6.40 4.08
C VAL A 37 -10.12 7.33 2.88
N SER A 38 -11.29 7.35 2.24
CA SER A 38 -11.57 8.22 1.09
C SER A 38 -12.63 9.25 1.47
N MET A 39 -12.22 10.52 1.52
CA MET A 39 -13.07 11.67 1.84
C MET A 39 -13.52 12.36 0.54
N PRO A 40 -14.70 13.00 0.50
CA PRO A 40 -15.24 13.54 -0.73
C PRO A 40 -14.57 14.85 -1.17
N THR A 41 -14.02 15.66 -0.25
CA THR A 41 -13.38 16.94 -0.61
C THR A 41 -12.45 17.55 0.42
N GLN A 42 -11.53 18.40 -0.05
CA GLN A 42 -10.68 19.29 0.77
C GLN A 42 -11.20 20.73 0.88
N SER A 43 -12.23 21.12 0.10
CA SER A 43 -12.78 22.47 0.12
C SER A 43 -13.60 22.77 1.37
N LEU A 44 -14.08 21.72 2.05
CA LEU A 44 -14.86 21.83 3.29
C LEU A 44 -14.00 21.48 4.51
N GLN A 45 -13.85 22.43 5.43
CA GLN A 45 -13.09 22.27 6.66
C GLN A 45 -13.51 21.03 7.46
N ARG A 46 -14.82 20.73 7.49
CA ARG A 46 -15.34 19.54 8.16
C ARG A 46 -14.65 18.27 7.68
N TRP A 47 -14.56 18.05 6.36
CA TRP A 47 -13.96 16.83 5.81
C TRP A 47 -12.44 16.76 6.06
N ASN A 48 -11.76 17.91 6.06
CA ASN A 48 -10.36 17.99 6.46
C ASN A 48 -10.16 17.58 7.92
N GLN A 49 -11.03 18.06 8.81
CA GLN A 49 -10.97 17.73 10.24
C GLN A 49 -11.34 16.27 10.49
N ASP A 50 -12.42 15.78 9.86
CA ASP A 50 -12.88 14.40 9.98
C ASP A 50 -11.80 13.43 9.48
N GLY A 51 -11.18 13.72 8.32
CA GLY A 51 -10.08 12.92 7.77
C GLY A 51 -8.83 12.94 8.64
N ALA A 52 -8.41 14.11 9.13
CA ALA A 52 -7.24 14.24 10.01
C ALA A 52 -7.44 13.50 11.35
N ASN A 53 -8.62 13.65 11.97
CA ASN A 53 -8.97 12.98 13.23
C ASN A 53 -8.99 11.46 13.05
N MET A 54 -9.62 10.98 11.99
CA MET A 54 -9.71 9.54 11.71
C MET A 54 -8.33 8.93 11.49
N LYS A 55 -7.47 9.59 10.72
CA LYS A 55 -6.09 9.15 10.54
C LYS A 55 -5.36 9.08 11.89
N ALA A 56 -5.45 10.12 12.70
CA ALA A 56 -4.77 10.19 13.99
C ALA A 56 -5.21 9.06 14.94
N GLU A 57 -6.51 8.82 15.09
CA GLU A 57 -7.03 7.76 15.98
C GLU A 57 -6.69 6.36 15.49
N LEU A 58 -6.76 6.11 14.17
CA LEU A 58 -6.40 4.82 13.59
C LEU A 58 -4.89 4.55 13.70
N GLU A 59 -4.04 5.54 13.46
CA GLU A 59 -2.59 5.41 13.62
C GLU A 59 -2.22 5.21 15.10
N LYS A 60 -2.89 5.91 16.03
CA LYS A 60 -2.75 5.71 17.48
C LYS A 60 -3.17 4.32 17.93
N ALA A 61 -4.17 3.72 17.27
CA ALA A 61 -4.56 2.34 17.48
C ALA A 61 -3.59 1.31 16.85
N GLY A 62 -2.54 1.78 16.16
CA GLY A 62 -1.49 0.95 15.60
C GLY A 62 -1.73 0.49 14.18
N TYR A 63 -2.67 1.09 13.44
CA TYR A 63 -2.94 0.80 12.03
C TYR A 63 -2.12 1.70 11.09
N LYS A 64 -1.94 1.25 9.85
CA LYS A 64 -1.45 2.13 8.77
C LYS A 64 -2.64 2.75 8.07
N VAL A 65 -2.61 4.04 7.78
CA VAL A 65 -3.73 4.74 7.15
C VAL A 65 -3.32 5.30 5.79
N ASP A 66 -4.17 5.09 4.79
CA ASP A 66 -4.10 5.68 3.47
C ASP A 66 -5.29 6.64 3.32
N LEU A 67 -5.06 7.93 3.62
CA LEU A 67 -6.09 8.96 3.58
C LEU A 67 -6.00 9.72 2.25
N GLN A 68 -7.09 9.67 1.48
CA GLN A 68 -7.22 10.35 0.19
C GLN A 68 -8.49 11.19 0.16
N TYR A 69 -8.50 12.20 -0.71
CA TYR A 69 -9.62 13.11 -0.90
C TYR A 69 -10.01 13.16 -2.38
N ALA A 70 -11.28 12.91 -2.69
CA ALA A 70 -11.81 12.79 -4.03
C ALA A 70 -12.30 14.12 -4.61
N GLY A 71 -11.37 15.07 -4.83
CA GLY A 71 -11.70 16.34 -5.49
C GLY A 71 -12.86 17.07 -4.78
N ASP A 72 -13.83 17.62 -5.50
CA ASP A 72 -15.06 18.19 -4.93
C ASP A 72 -16.26 17.26 -5.17
N ASN A 73 -16.28 16.10 -4.53
CA ASN A 73 -17.25 15.02 -4.76
C ASN A 73 -17.15 14.41 -6.18
N ASP A 74 -15.93 14.31 -6.70
CA ASP A 74 -15.71 13.69 -8.01
C ASP A 74 -15.74 12.16 -7.89
N ILE A 75 -16.89 11.57 -8.23
CA ILE A 75 -17.13 10.12 -8.11
C ILE A 75 -16.08 9.28 -8.88
N PRO A 76 -15.73 9.60 -10.14
CA PRO A 76 -14.70 8.85 -10.87
C PRO A 76 -13.36 8.82 -10.14
N THR A 77 -12.92 9.96 -9.59
CA THR A 77 -11.70 10.01 -8.76
C THR A 77 -11.87 9.12 -7.52
N GLN A 78 -13.00 9.20 -6.81
CA GLN A 78 -13.23 8.39 -5.60
C GLN A 78 -13.17 6.88 -5.90
N VAL A 79 -13.74 6.44 -7.03
CA VAL A 79 -13.67 5.05 -7.49
C VAL A 79 -12.22 4.63 -7.73
N ALA A 80 -11.43 5.43 -8.46
CA ALA A 80 -10.02 5.13 -8.72
C ALA A 80 -9.18 5.06 -7.43
N GLN A 81 -9.47 5.92 -6.44
CA GLN A 81 -8.84 5.86 -5.12
C GLN A 81 -9.15 4.54 -4.41
N ILE A 82 -10.41 4.12 -4.42
CA ILE A 82 -10.87 2.85 -3.83
C ILE A 82 -10.16 1.66 -4.51
N GLU A 83 -10.10 1.63 -5.84
CA GLU A 83 -9.38 0.60 -6.59
C GLU A 83 -7.91 0.51 -6.18
N ASN A 84 -7.24 1.68 -6.08
CA ASN A 84 -5.85 1.76 -5.62
C ASN A 84 -5.68 1.28 -4.16
N MET A 85 -6.64 1.58 -3.27
CA MET A 85 -6.61 1.11 -1.89
C MET A 85 -6.77 -0.41 -1.80
N ILE A 86 -7.64 -1.00 -2.63
CA ILE A 86 -7.81 -2.46 -2.75
C ILE A 86 -6.52 -3.10 -3.25
N MET A 87 -5.96 -2.61 -4.36
CA MET A 87 -4.67 -3.09 -4.91
C MET A 87 -3.52 -2.92 -3.90
N GLY A 88 -3.58 -1.86 -3.09
CA GLY A 88 -2.65 -1.57 -2.02
C GLY A 88 -2.82 -2.42 -0.76
N ASN A 89 -3.64 -3.47 -0.79
CA ASN A 89 -3.91 -4.39 0.33
C ASN A 89 -4.49 -3.73 1.59
N CYS A 90 -5.28 -2.66 1.44
CA CYS A 90 -6.08 -2.16 2.56
C CYS A 90 -7.09 -3.24 2.99
N LYS A 91 -7.16 -3.50 4.30
CA LYS A 91 -8.01 -4.53 4.91
C LYS A 91 -9.40 -4.00 5.24
N VAL A 92 -9.51 -2.69 5.44
CA VAL A 92 -10.77 -1.98 5.68
C VAL A 92 -10.73 -0.70 4.85
N LEU A 93 -11.88 -0.31 4.32
CA LEU A 93 -12.10 0.95 3.63
C LEU A 93 -13.19 1.75 4.36
N VAL A 94 -12.93 3.02 4.61
CA VAL A 94 -13.90 4.00 5.11
C VAL A 94 -14.14 5.01 4.00
N ILE A 95 -15.39 5.14 3.57
CA ILE A 95 -15.79 5.98 2.44
C ILE A 95 -16.92 6.89 2.93
N ALA A 96 -16.82 8.17 2.61
CA ALA A 96 -17.79 9.19 2.96
C ALA A 96 -18.44 9.80 1.71
#